data_AF-A0A5C6BVB7-F1
#
_entry.id   AF-A0A5C6BVB7-F1
#
_cell.length_a   1.000
_cell.length_b   1.000
_cell.length_c   1.000
_cell.angle_alpha   90.00
_cell.angle_beta   90.00
_cell.angle_gamma   90.00
#
_symmetry.space_group_name_H-M   'P 1'
#
loop_
_entity.id
_entity.type
_entity.pdbx_description
1 polymer ?
#
loop_
_entity_poly.entity_id
_entity_poly.type
_entity_poly.pdbx_seq_one_letter_code
_entity_poly.pdbx_strand_id
1 'polypeptide(L)'
;MSAHTQIKTPQQSSASPSSPVRDTSNTATPLHPVIQKAWKLIKQDNYLGAANILVTANRDPQVRNTLGVCLMRAGRAESAVELYRAFVLMPGTLRERPNICNAYKRNFATALFMRGLPSGALAVLKDIREPDHPRAIQLYGAIKEWEKSLPWYRRLDWILNGTEPANCTISLEFEPGEFDFV
;
A
#
# COMPACT_ATOMS: atom_id res chain seq x y z
N MET A 1 62.84 33.98 -31.50
CA MET A 1 61.41 34.26 -31.27
C MET A 1 60.64 33.04 -31.76
N SER A 2 60.41 32.11 -30.84
CA SER A 2 60.02 30.73 -31.14
C SER A 2 58.50 30.60 -31.19
N ALA A 3 58.01 30.00 -32.27
CA ALA A 3 56.61 29.62 -32.47
C ALA A 3 56.28 28.38 -31.61
N HIS A 4 55.23 28.46 -30.80
CA HIS A 4 54.63 27.31 -30.13
C HIS A 4 53.22 27.09 -30.67
N THR A 5 53.13 26.09 -31.54
CA THR A 5 51.90 25.47 -32.04
C THR A 5 51.35 24.56 -30.95
N GLN A 6 50.18 24.88 -30.38
CA GLN A 6 49.43 23.94 -29.53
C GLN A 6 48.53 23.05 -30.38
N ILE A 7 48.73 21.74 -30.23
CA ILE A 7 47.94 20.67 -30.85
C ILE A 7 46.71 20.41 -29.97
N LYS A 8 45.53 20.42 -30.61
CA LYS A 8 44.22 20.18 -30.02
C LYS A 8 43.92 18.67 -30.03
N THR A 9 43.86 18.03 -28.87
CA THR A 9 43.45 16.62 -28.72
C THR A 9 41.93 16.51 -28.59
N PRO A 10 41.24 15.57 -29.27
CA PRO A 10 39.80 15.38 -29.13
C PRO A 10 39.49 14.51 -27.90
N GLN A 11 38.64 15.04 -27.02
CA GLN A 11 38.18 14.39 -25.80
C GLN A 11 37.07 13.38 -26.15
N GLN A 12 37.38 12.09 -25.98
CA GLN A 12 36.47 10.96 -26.11
C GLN A 12 35.28 11.06 -25.15
N SER A 13 34.08 11.06 -25.71
CA SER A 13 32.82 10.87 -25.00
C SER A 13 32.72 9.45 -24.46
N SER A 14 32.94 9.27 -23.16
CA SER A 14 32.71 8.02 -22.45
C SER A 14 31.21 7.83 -22.19
N ALA A 15 30.62 6.89 -22.94
CA ALA A 15 29.30 6.36 -22.70
C ALA A 15 29.22 5.76 -21.28
N SER A 16 28.23 6.20 -20.50
CA SER A 16 27.93 5.64 -19.19
C SER A 16 27.35 4.23 -19.33
N PRO A 17 27.79 3.25 -18.51
CA PRO A 17 27.23 1.91 -18.55
C PRO A 17 25.82 1.92 -17.96
N SER A 18 24.85 1.49 -18.78
CA SER A 18 23.50 1.14 -18.39
C SER A 18 23.54 0.13 -17.24
N SER A 19 23.06 0.56 -16.07
CA SER A 19 22.85 -0.34 -14.94
C SER A 19 21.75 -1.35 -15.31
N PRO A 20 21.93 -2.65 -15.04
CA PRO A 20 20.92 -3.64 -15.35
C PRO A 20 19.72 -3.44 -14.41
N VAL A 21 18.54 -3.36 -15.02
CA VAL A 21 17.24 -3.48 -14.35
C VAL A 21 17.26 -4.83 -13.63
N ARG A 22 17.34 -4.81 -12.30
CA ARG A 22 17.10 -6.01 -11.49
C ARG A 22 15.60 -6.31 -11.58
N ASP A 23 15.28 -7.35 -12.32
CA ASP A 23 14.05 -8.12 -12.14
C ASP A 23 13.96 -8.54 -10.66
N THR A 24 13.10 -7.88 -9.90
CA THR A 24 12.75 -8.26 -8.52
C THR A 24 11.58 -9.23 -8.52
N SER A 25 11.66 -10.29 -9.32
CA SER A 25 10.73 -11.42 -9.24
C SER A 25 11.38 -12.53 -8.41
N ASN A 26 10.70 -12.92 -7.32
CA ASN A 26 10.96 -14.12 -6.51
C ASN A 26 12.23 -14.20 -5.64
N THR A 27 12.33 -13.35 -4.61
CA THR A 27 12.93 -13.80 -3.34
C THR A 27 11.84 -13.86 -2.29
N ALA A 28 11.32 -15.07 -2.03
CA ALA A 28 10.35 -15.29 -0.97
C ALA A 28 11.02 -14.88 0.36
N THR A 29 10.59 -13.75 0.91
CA THR A 29 11.12 -13.26 2.19
C THR A 29 10.77 -14.29 3.26
N PRO A 30 11.74 -14.82 4.03
CA PRO A 30 11.47 -15.82 5.05
C PRO A 30 10.38 -15.35 6.01
N LEU A 31 9.35 -16.18 6.21
CA LEU A 31 8.20 -15.82 7.02
C LEU A 31 8.60 -15.63 8.49
N HIS A 32 8.32 -14.45 9.04
CA HIS A 32 8.65 -14.15 10.43
C HIS A 32 8.03 -15.18 11.42
N PRO A 33 8.77 -15.68 12.43
CA PRO A 33 8.32 -16.78 13.30
C PRO A 33 7.03 -16.47 14.08
N VAL A 34 6.78 -15.19 14.40
CA VAL A 34 5.53 -14.77 15.05
C VAL A 34 4.34 -14.90 14.10
N ILE A 35 4.52 -14.68 12.80
CA ILE A 35 3.46 -14.90 11.80
C ILE A 35 3.16 -16.39 11.68
N GLN A 36 4.19 -17.24 11.69
CA GLN A 36 3.98 -18.70 11.70
C GLN A 36 3.14 -19.15 12.90
N LYS A 37 3.37 -18.59 14.09
CA LYS A 37 2.55 -18.85 15.28
C LYS A 37 1.12 -18.35 15.12
N ALA A 38 0.95 -17.13 14.59
CA ALA A 38 -0.35 -16.53 14.36
C ALA A 38 -1.16 -17.26 13.26
N TRP A 39 -0.49 -17.94 12.33
CA TRP A 39 -1.10 -18.59 11.16
C TRP A 39 -2.19 -19.60 11.52
N LYS A 40 -2.02 -20.35 12.62
CA LYS A 40 -3.06 -21.27 13.12
C LYS A 40 -4.36 -20.54 13.44
N LEU A 41 -4.27 -19.35 14.06
CA LEU A 41 -5.44 -18.55 14.43
C LEU A 41 -6.06 -17.88 13.21
N ILE A 42 -5.23 -17.41 12.27
CA ILE A 42 -5.69 -16.85 10.99
C ILE A 42 -6.52 -17.88 10.21
N LYS A 43 -6.07 -19.14 10.13
CA LYS A 43 -6.82 -20.24 9.50
C LYS A 43 -8.13 -20.61 10.19
N GLN A 44 -8.31 -20.17 11.44
CA GLN A 44 -9.52 -20.40 12.24
C GLN A 44 -10.42 -19.16 12.28
N ASP A 45 -10.17 -18.16 11.43
CA ASP A 45 -10.82 -16.84 11.43
C ASP A 45 -10.74 -16.10 12.78
N ASN A 46 -9.84 -16.52 13.68
CA ASN A 46 -9.60 -15.86 14.95
C ASN A 46 -8.60 -14.71 14.78
N TYR A 47 -9.03 -13.69 14.05
CA TYR A 47 -8.20 -12.53 13.70
C TYR A 47 -7.82 -11.68 14.92
N LEU A 48 -8.70 -11.57 15.93
CA LEU A 48 -8.37 -10.88 17.17
C LEU A 48 -7.28 -11.61 17.96
N GLY A 49 -7.38 -12.94 18.07
CA GLY A 49 -6.33 -13.76 18.68
C GLY A 49 -5.01 -13.65 17.93
N ALA A 50 -5.04 -13.70 16.60
CA ALA A 50 -3.85 -13.50 15.77
C ALA A 50 -3.23 -12.11 15.98
N ALA A 51 -4.04 -11.05 16.01
CA ALA A 51 -3.60 -9.68 16.25
C ALA A 51 -2.89 -9.52 17.60
N ASN A 52 -3.41 -10.16 18.66
CA ASN A 52 -2.80 -10.13 19.99
C ASN A 52 -1.40 -10.78 20.02
N ILE A 53 -1.15 -11.78 19.18
CA ILE A 53 0.18 -12.38 19.02
C ILE A 53 1.09 -11.46 18.20
N LEU A 54 0.58 -10.92 17.10
CA LEU A 54 1.37 -10.12 16.15
C LEU A 54 1.84 -8.78 16.75
N VAL A 55 1.07 -8.18 17.66
CA VAL A 55 1.43 -6.90 18.29
C VAL A 55 2.75 -6.97 19.06
N THR A 56 3.14 -8.15 19.56
CA THR A 56 4.39 -8.32 20.34
C THR A 56 5.64 -8.18 19.48
N ALA A 57 5.52 -8.27 18.15
CA ALA A 57 6.64 -8.16 17.21
C ALA A 57 6.39 -7.08 16.15
N ASN A 58 5.67 -6.00 16.50
CA ASN A 58 5.25 -4.98 15.56
C ASN A 58 6.38 -4.14 14.94
N ARG A 59 7.66 -4.42 15.16
CA ARG A 59 8.76 -3.65 14.55
C ARG A 59 8.99 -4.03 13.09
N ASP A 60 8.68 -5.28 12.75
CA ASP A 60 8.88 -5.83 11.42
C ASP A 60 7.72 -5.44 10.47
N PRO A 61 8.00 -4.92 9.25
CA PRO A 61 6.97 -4.53 8.29
C PRO A 61 6.03 -5.66 7.85
N GLN A 62 6.54 -6.89 7.69
CA GLN A 62 5.72 -8.06 7.34
C GLN A 62 4.74 -8.37 8.47
N VAL A 63 5.21 -8.31 9.72
CA VAL A 63 4.36 -8.46 10.91
C VAL A 63 3.31 -7.35 10.99
N ARG A 64 3.70 -6.08 10.76
CA ARG A 64 2.75 -4.95 10.73
C ARG A 64 1.70 -5.11 9.64
N ASN A 65 2.09 -5.55 8.45
CA ASN A 65 1.16 -5.80 7.37
C ASN A 65 0.15 -6.89 7.74
N THR A 66 0.64 -8.02 8.26
CA THR A 66 -0.20 -9.14 8.71
C THR A 66 -1.16 -8.70 9.82
N LEU A 67 -0.67 -7.91 10.78
CA LEU A 67 -1.48 -7.34 11.86
C LEU A 67 -2.58 -6.44 11.30
N GLY A 68 -2.26 -5.57 10.34
CA GLY A 68 -3.23 -4.69 9.68
C GLY A 68 -4.35 -5.46 8.98
N VAL A 69 -4.01 -6.54 8.26
CA VAL A 69 -5.01 -7.43 7.64
C VAL A 69 -5.90 -8.10 8.71
N CYS A 70 -5.31 -8.60 9.80
CA CYS A 70 -6.08 -9.18 10.90
C CYS A 70 -7.02 -8.14 11.55
N LEU A 71 -6.56 -6.90 11.74
CA LEU A 71 -7.40 -5.83 12.28
C LEU A 71 -8.57 -5.49 11.35
N MET A 72 -8.34 -5.39 10.04
CA MET A 72 -9.41 -5.18 9.06
C MET A 72 -10.45 -6.30 9.09
N ARG A 73 -10.00 -7.56 9.05
CA ARG A 73 -10.90 -8.74 9.07
C ARG A 73 -11.64 -8.91 10.41
N ALA A 74 -11.07 -8.39 11.50
CA ALA A 74 -11.74 -8.29 12.80
C ALA A 74 -12.70 -7.09 12.94
N GLY A 75 -12.95 -6.34 11.86
CA GLY A 75 -13.82 -5.15 11.87
C GLY A 75 -13.20 -3.90 12.52
N ARG A 76 -11.89 -3.93 12.83
CA ARG A 76 -11.15 -2.82 13.45
C ARG A 76 -10.45 -1.96 12.40
N ALA A 77 -11.21 -1.46 11.43
CA ALA A 77 -10.69 -0.66 10.31
C ALA A 77 -9.90 0.58 10.78
N GLU A 78 -10.38 1.28 11.82
CA GLU A 78 -9.67 2.45 12.35
C GLU A 78 -8.27 2.10 12.86
N SER A 79 -8.16 1.06 13.70
CA SER A 79 -6.87 0.60 14.22
C SER A 79 -5.94 0.14 13.09
N ALA A 80 -6.49 -0.46 12.02
CA ALA A 80 -5.70 -0.81 10.83
C ALA A 80 -5.17 0.45 10.13
N VAL A 81 -6.00 1.48 9.94
CA VAL A 81 -5.59 2.76 9.34
C VAL A 81 -4.48 3.41 10.15
N GLU A 82 -4.61 3.50 11.46
CA GLU A 82 -3.58 4.05 12.35
C GLU A 82 -2.26 3.29 12.23
N LEU A 83 -2.32 1.96 12.24
CA LEU A 83 -1.17 1.10 12.08
C LEU A 83 -0.47 1.34 10.73
N TYR A 84 -1.21 1.29 9.61
CA TYR A 84 -0.63 1.50 8.29
C TYR A 84 -0.06 2.91 8.12
N ARG A 85 -0.75 3.95 8.59
CA ARG A 85 -0.24 5.34 8.57
C ARG A 85 1.15 5.43 9.23
N ALA A 86 1.35 4.74 10.35
CA ALA A 86 2.61 4.80 11.08
C ALA A 86 3.83 4.24 10.32
N PHE A 87 3.63 3.31 9.37
CA PHE A 87 4.76 2.66 8.67
C PHE A 87 4.75 2.80 7.15
N VAL A 88 3.61 3.13 6.53
CA VAL A 88 3.54 3.44 5.09
C VAL A 88 3.93 4.90 4.83
N LEU A 89 3.58 5.81 5.75
CA LEU A 89 3.86 7.24 5.60
C LEU A 89 5.11 7.66 6.40
N MET A 90 5.77 8.72 5.93
CA MET A 90 6.81 9.40 6.69
C MET A 90 6.16 10.18 7.85
N PRO A 91 6.73 10.15 9.07
CA PRO A 91 6.15 10.82 10.22
C PRO A 91 5.94 12.31 9.97
N GLY A 92 4.77 12.83 10.38
CA GLY A 92 4.42 14.25 10.23
C GLY A 92 4.11 14.69 8.79
N THR A 93 4.01 13.75 7.83
CA THR A 93 3.70 14.07 6.44
C THR A 93 2.64 13.12 5.88
N LEU A 94 2.05 13.48 4.74
CA LEU A 94 1.22 12.60 3.93
C LEU A 94 2.03 11.88 2.84
N ARG A 95 3.36 11.96 2.89
CA ARG A 95 4.23 11.38 1.87
C ARG A 95 4.62 9.96 2.29
N GLU A 96 4.55 9.04 1.33
CA GLU A 96 4.93 7.65 1.54
C GLU A 96 6.42 7.49 1.83
N ARG A 97 6.78 6.47 2.61
CA ARG A 97 8.17 6.07 2.78
C ARG A 97 8.70 5.44 1.48
N PRO A 98 9.96 5.73 1.12
CA PRO A 98 10.57 5.08 -0.04
C PRO A 98 10.67 3.58 0.20
N ASN A 99 10.57 2.79 -0.88
CA ASN A 99 10.75 1.34 -0.89
C ASN A 99 9.74 0.53 -0.06
N ILE A 100 8.57 1.09 0.25
CA ILE A 100 7.46 0.31 0.81
C ILE A 100 6.86 -0.61 -0.25
N CYS A 101 6.64 -1.88 0.13
CA CYS A 101 6.02 -2.88 -0.72
C CYS A 101 4.62 -2.45 -1.17
N ASN A 102 4.31 -2.67 -2.46
CA ASN A 102 3.00 -2.34 -3.03
C ASN A 102 1.85 -3.09 -2.33
N ALA A 103 2.08 -4.31 -1.84
CA ALA A 103 1.09 -5.05 -1.05
C ALA A 103 0.66 -4.29 0.22
N TYR A 104 1.61 -3.62 0.88
CA TYR A 104 1.33 -2.85 2.10
C TYR A 104 0.50 -1.61 1.79
N LYS A 105 0.75 -0.99 0.63
CA LYS A 105 -0.05 0.13 0.12
C LYS A 105 -1.46 -0.29 -0.24
N ARG A 106 -1.65 -1.44 -0.92
CA ARG A 106 -2.99 -1.98 -1.22
C ARG A 106 -3.78 -2.27 0.04
N ASN A 107 -3.15 -2.84 1.07
CA ASN A 107 -3.80 -3.07 2.35
C ASN A 107 -4.11 -1.77 3.09
N PHE A 108 -3.23 -0.77 3.00
CA PHE A 108 -3.51 0.56 3.55
C PHE A 108 -4.71 1.22 2.86
N ALA A 109 -4.76 1.19 1.53
CA ALA A 109 -5.89 1.69 0.75
C ALA A 109 -7.19 0.96 1.12
N THR A 110 -7.13 -0.37 1.32
CA THR A 110 -8.27 -1.17 1.79
C THR A 110 -8.75 -0.70 3.16
N ALA A 111 -7.84 -0.48 4.11
CA ALA A 111 -8.18 0.00 5.45
C ALA A 111 -8.83 1.39 5.41
N LEU A 112 -8.30 2.32 4.60
CA LEU A 112 -8.86 3.65 4.39
C LEU A 112 -10.29 3.56 3.82
N PHE A 113 -10.49 2.72 2.81
CA PHE A 113 -11.79 2.53 2.20
C PHE A 113 -12.79 1.95 3.21
N MET A 114 -12.43 0.92 3.97
CA MET A 114 -13.29 0.37 5.03
C MET A 114 -13.63 1.39 6.13
N ARG A 115 -12.75 2.36 6.38
CA ARG A 115 -12.98 3.42 7.36
C ARG A 115 -13.91 4.53 6.85
N GLY A 116 -14.32 4.50 5.58
CA GLY A 116 -15.12 5.58 5.00
C GLY A 116 -14.30 6.68 4.34
N LEU A 117 -13.04 6.41 3.97
CA LEU A 117 -12.10 7.40 3.40
C LEU A 117 -11.71 7.05 1.94
N PRO A 118 -12.66 7.03 1.00
CA PRO A 118 -12.40 6.67 -0.41
C PRO A 118 -11.42 7.62 -1.11
N SER A 119 -11.38 8.91 -0.77
CA SER A 119 -10.38 9.82 -1.37
C SER A 119 -8.97 9.44 -0.97
N GLY A 120 -8.77 9.09 0.31
CA GLY A 120 -7.49 8.60 0.80
C GLY A 120 -7.09 7.27 0.16
N ALA A 121 -8.04 6.34 0.01
CA ALA A 121 -7.80 5.07 -0.65
C ALA A 121 -7.37 5.25 -2.11
N LEU A 122 -8.05 6.13 -2.87
CA LEU A 122 -7.69 6.45 -4.24
C LEU A 122 -6.32 7.11 -4.35
N ALA A 123 -5.97 8.00 -3.42
CA ALA A 123 -4.65 8.64 -3.41
C ALA A 123 -3.53 7.58 -3.27
N VAL A 124 -3.67 6.67 -2.31
CA VAL A 124 -2.71 5.58 -2.11
C VAL A 124 -2.67 4.66 -3.34
N LEU A 125 -3.82 4.30 -3.92
CA LEU A 125 -3.88 3.43 -5.10
C LEU A 125 -3.19 4.04 -6.34
N LYS A 126 -3.25 5.36 -6.51
CA LYS A 126 -2.58 6.06 -7.63
C LYS A 126 -1.05 5.99 -7.53
N ASP A 127 -0.53 5.90 -6.31
CA ASP A 127 0.91 5.83 -6.04
C ASP A 127 1.49 4.40 -6.13
N ILE A 128 0.64 3.40 -6.39
CA ILE A 128 1.03 2.00 -6.58
C ILE A 128 1.48 1.78 -8.03
N ARG A 129 2.69 1.25 -8.21
CA ARG A 129 3.30 0.99 -9.53
C ARG A 129 2.80 -0.30 -10.19
N GLU A 130 1.66 -0.82 -9.75
CA GLU A 130 1.03 -2.08 -10.19
C GLU A 130 -0.50 -1.92 -10.27
N PRO A 131 -1.03 -1.08 -11.19
CA PRO A 131 -2.46 -0.83 -11.29
C PRO A 131 -3.25 -2.09 -11.69
N ASP A 132 -2.63 -3.02 -12.41
CA ASP A 132 -3.25 -4.25 -12.90
C ASP A 132 -3.29 -5.38 -11.86
N HIS A 133 -2.80 -5.14 -10.64
CA HIS A 133 -2.87 -6.14 -9.58
C HIS A 133 -4.34 -6.46 -9.24
N PRO A 134 -4.76 -7.75 -9.12
CA PRO A 134 -6.17 -8.11 -8.92
C PRO A 134 -6.84 -7.40 -7.75
N ARG A 135 -6.13 -7.26 -6.62
CA ARG A 135 -6.63 -6.48 -5.46
C ARG A 135 -6.79 -4.99 -5.74
N ALA A 136 -5.90 -4.38 -6.51
CA ALA A 136 -6.04 -2.98 -6.88
C ALA A 136 -7.27 -2.79 -7.78
N ILE A 137 -7.46 -3.67 -8.76
CA ILE A 137 -8.65 -3.67 -9.63
C ILE A 137 -9.93 -3.84 -8.81
N GLN A 138 -9.97 -4.81 -7.88
CA GLN A 138 -11.12 -5.02 -6.99
C GLN A 138 -11.43 -3.78 -6.16
N LEU A 139 -10.41 -3.11 -5.62
CA LEU A 139 -10.59 -1.92 -4.80
C LEU A 139 -11.07 -0.72 -5.64
N TYR A 140 -10.51 -0.50 -6.84
CA TYR A 140 -11.03 0.50 -7.79
C TYR A 140 -12.49 0.22 -8.18
N GLY A 141 -12.83 -1.05 -8.43
CA GLY A 141 -14.19 -1.49 -8.71
C GLY A 141 -15.15 -1.19 -7.56
N ALA A 142 -14.78 -1.54 -6.33
CA ALA A 142 -15.60 -1.29 -5.15
C ALA A 142 -15.79 0.21 -4.87
N ILE A 143 -14.76 1.04 -5.09
CA ILE A 143 -14.88 2.50 -4.99
C ILE A 143 -15.86 3.03 -6.06
N LYS A 144 -15.82 2.49 -7.28
CA LYS A 144 -16.73 2.89 -8.36
C LYS A 144 -18.18 2.47 -8.10
N GLU A 145 -18.42 1.29 -7.55
CA GLU A 145 -19.77 0.86 -7.15
C GLU A 145 -20.29 1.71 -5.98
N TRP A 146 -19.43 2.01 -5.01
CA TRP A 146 -19.75 2.97 -3.96
C TRP A 146 -20.13 4.35 -4.54
N GLU A 147 -19.35 4.90 -5.49
CA GLU A 147 -19.67 6.18 -6.14
C GLU A 147 -21.06 6.17 -6.80
N LYS A 148 -21.43 5.06 -7.46
CA LYS A 148 -22.75 4.90 -8.08
C LYS A 148 -23.89 4.83 -7.07
N SER A 149 -23.61 4.37 -5.85
CA SER A 149 -24.59 4.31 -4.76
C SER A 149 -24.94 5.69 -4.19
N LEU A 150 -24.13 6.71 -4.48
CA LEU A 150 -24.35 8.07 -4.00
C LEU A 150 -25.55 8.73 -4.70
N PRO A 151 -26.35 9.54 -3.98
CA PRO A 151 -27.30 10.46 -4.62
C PRO A 151 -26.58 11.34 -5.65
N TRP A 152 -27.23 11.61 -6.78
CA TRP A 152 -26.60 12.30 -7.92
C TRP A 152 -25.88 13.62 -7.54
N TYR A 153 -26.42 14.39 -6.59
CA TYR A 153 -25.82 15.64 -6.13
C TYR A 153 -24.55 15.40 -5.29
N ARG A 154 -24.53 14.34 -4.47
CA ARG A 154 -23.32 13.90 -3.74
C ARG A 154 -22.29 13.32 -4.68
N ARG A 155 -22.74 12.62 -5.72
CA ARG A 155 -21.85 12.12 -6.76
C ARG A 155 -21.17 13.26 -7.51
N LEU A 156 -21.90 14.32 -7.86
CA LEU A 156 -21.30 15.52 -8.45
C LEU A 156 -20.32 16.21 -7.49
N ASP A 157 -20.70 16.40 -6.23
CA ASP A 157 -19.84 16.97 -5.19
C ASP A 157 -18.54 16.16 -5.01
N TRP A 158 -18.65 14.83 -4.99
CA TRP A 158 -17.51 13.90 -4.99
C TRP A 158 -16.61 14.07 -6.22
N ILE A 159 -17.19 14.10 -7.43
CA ILE A 159 -16.41 14.21 -8.67
C ILE A 159 -15.68 15.55 -8.76
N LEU A 160 -16.32 16.65 -8.33
CA LEU A 160 -15.78 17.99 -8.45
C LEU A 160 -14.83 18.36 -7.32
N ASN A 161 -15.17 18.01 -6.07
CA ASN A 161 -14.46 18.45 -4.88
C ASN A 161 -13.66 17.34 -4.19
N GLY A 162 -13.81 16.07 -4.59
CA GLY A 162 -13.21 14.93 -3.89
C GLY A 162 -13.71 14.79 -2.45
N THR A 163 -14.84 15.41 -2.12
CA THR A 163 -15.40 15.43 -0.76
C THR A 163 -16.26 14.20 -0.56
N GLU A 164 -15.84 13.34 0.36
CA GLU A 164 -16.59 12.16 0.77
C GLU A 164 -17.76 12.53 1.71
N PRO A 165 -18.94 11.89 1.59
CA PRO A 165 -20.08 12.15 2.48
C PRO A 165 -19.75 11.81 3.94
N ALA A 166 -20.32 12.58 4.87
CA ALA A 166 -20.24 12.27 6.28
C ALA A 166 -20.89 10.90 6.57
N ASN A 167 -20.23 10.08 7.41
CA ASN A 167 -20.67 8.72 7.78
C ASN A 167 -20.78 7.75 6.60
N CYS A 168 -19.78 7.78 5.71
CA CYS A 168 -19.65 6.84 4.62
C CYS A 168 -19.59 5.39 5.15
N THR A 169 -20.64 4.61 4.87
CA THR A 169 -20.68 3.18 5.20
C THR A 169 -20.31 2.39 3.96
N ILE A 170 -19.22 1.62 4.03
CA ILE A 170 -18.68 0.88 2.90
C ILE A 170 -18.71 -0.60 3.23
N SER A 171 -19.31 -1.39 2.34
CA SER A 171 -19.25 -2.84 2.37
C SER A 171 -18.28 -3.33 1.30
N LEU A 172 -17.36 -4.21 1.68
CA LEU A 172 -16.48 -4.91 0.75
C LEU A 172 -17.14 -6.23 0.33
N GLU A 173 -17.27 -6.46 -0.97
CA GLU A 173 -17.75 -7.73 -1.53
C GLU A 173 -16.64 -8.81 -1.58
N PHE A 174 -15.45 -8.46 -1.13
CA PHE A 174 -14.28 -9.33 -1.11
C PHE A 174 -13.61 -9.28 0.27
N GLU A 175 -12.83 -10.32 0.56
CA GLU A 175 -12.14 -10.44 1.84
C GLU A 175 -11.11 -9.30 2.04
N PRO A 176 -11.18 -8.55 3.15
CA PRO A 176 -10.29 -7.41 3.40
C PRO A 176 -8.81 -7.80 3.43
N GLY A 177 -8.03 -7.09 2.61
CA GLY A 177 -6.57 -7.18 2.56
C GLY A 177 -6.03 -8.51 2.02
N GLU A 178 -4.72 -8.53 1.83
CA GLU A 178 -3.94 -9.68 1.37
C GLU A 178 -2.74 -9.92 2.28
N PHE A 179 -2.47 -11.20 2.55
CA PHE A 179 -1.23 -11.62 3.19
C PHE A 179 -0.15 -11.74 2.11
N ASP A 180 1.04 -11.21 2.36
CA ASP A 180 2.16 -11.13 1.41
C ASP A 180 2.99 -12.42 1.32
N PHE A 181 2.47 -13.53 1.84
CA PHE A 181 3.16 -14.82 1.97
C PHE A 181 2.28 -16.03 1.62
N VAL A 182 1.12 -15.80 1.00
CA VAL A 182 0.14 -16.82 0.62
C VAL A 182 0.07 -16.93 -0.89
#